data_AF-A0A8H3X2S6-F1
#
_entry.id   AF-A0A8H3X2S6-F1
#
_cell.length_a   1.000
_cell.length_b   1.000
_cell.length_c   1.000
_cell.angle_alpha   90.00
_cell.angle_beta   90.00
_cell.angle_gamma   90.00
#
_symmetry.space_group_name_H-M   'P 1'
#
loop_
_entity.id
_entity.type
_entity.pdbx_description
1 polymer ?
#
loop_
_entity_poly.entity_id
_entity_poly.type
_entity_poly.pdbx_seq_one_letter_code
_entity_poly.pdbx_strand_id
1 'polypeptide(L)'
;MSTIQRKKVKDSSESFTDTSYNNQKDSRKSPSLIKPILQAIVLSIIAFFLTSYLITETWTWGYKNKYTNWRNWIPRREIIFTEEELAKYDGSDPNLPIYIAMNGEVFDVTSGKQYYGKSGGYRFFAGKDASRAYVTGCFQTHLTHDLRGLTPEQIKDIENWASFYRDHHSYYKVGTVVHPPIDPNSPIPPPCEGASAQKS
;
A
#
# COMPACT_ATOMS: atom_id res chain seq x y z
N MET A 1 47.29 -95.78 -15.70
CA MET A 1 47.45 -96.06 -17.14
C MET A 1 46.07 -96.29 -17.77
N SER A 2 45.94 -96.12 -19.10
CA SER A 2 44.82 -96.49 -19.98
C SER A 2 43.39 -95.98 -19.68
N THR A 3 43.16 -94.76 -20.15
CA THR A 3 42.03 -94.20 -20.93
C THR A 3 41.09 -95.15 -21.73
N ILE A 4 39.99 -94.56 -22.29
CA ILE A 4 39.12 -94.94 -23.47
C ILE A 4 37.90 -95.87 -23.15
N GLN A 5 36.64 -95.70 -23.65
CA GLN A 5 35.91 -94.59 -24.35
C GLN A 5 34.34 -94.73 -24.24
N ARG A 6 33.59 -93.80 -24.88
CA ARG A 6 32.11 -93.58 -24.92
C ARG A 6 31.22 -94.51 -25.80
N LYS A 7 29.90 -94.49 -25.52
CA LYS A 7 28.71 -94.32 -26.43
C LYS A 7 27.45 -94.08 -25.56
N LYS A 8 26.48 -93.15 -25.74
CA LYS A 8 26.16 -92.00 -26.63
C LYS A 8 25.10 -92.14 -27.76
N VAL A 9 23.80 -92.20 -27.39
CA VAL A 9 22.58 -91.75 -28.15
C VAL A 9 21.60 -91.22 -27.07
N LYS A 10 21.02 -90.00 -27.09
CA LYS A 10 19.92 -89.39 -27.91
C LYS A 10 18.57 -90.13 -27.80
N ASP A 11 17.39 -89.48 -27.79
CA ASP A 11 17.04 -88.08 -28.08
C ASP A 11 15.77 -87.57 -27.34
N SER A 12 15.48 -86.27 -27.50
CA SER A 12 14.17 -85.58 -27.46
C SER A 12 13.23 -85.57 -26.23
N SER A 13 12.86 -84.34 -25.81
CA SER A 13 11.56 -83.88 -25.22
C SER A 13 11.08 -84.46 -23.86
N GLU A 14 10.44 -83.72 -22.95
CA GLU A 14 9.87 -82.34 -22.99
C GLU A 14 10.39 -81.41 -21.87
N SER A 15 9.94 -80.15 -21.87
CA SER A 15 10.43 -79.07 -21.00
C SER A 15 9.46 -78.68 -19.86
N PHE A 16 9.95 -78.67 -18.63
CA PHE A 16 9.44 -77.80 -17.57
C PHE A 16 10.60 -77.37 -16.66
N THR A 17 11.19 -76.20 -16.95
CA THR A 17 12.25 -75.62 -16.10
C THR A 17 11.63 -74.59 -15.16
N ASP A 18 12.04 -74.62 -13.90
CA ASP A 18 11.52 -73.72 -12.87
C ASP A 18 11.62 -72.24 -13.27
N THR A 19 10.50 -71.53 -13.18
CA THR A 19 10.44 -70.07 -13.36
C THR A 19 11.13 -69.39 -12.18
N SER A 20 12.45 -69.25 -12.29
CA SER A 20 13.27 -68.62 -11.27
C SER A 20 13.03 -67.10 -11.21
N TYR A 21 13.05 -66.56 -9.99
CA TYR A 21 13.35 -65.17 -9.65
C TYR A 21 12.31 -64.06 -9.94
N ASN A 22 12.45 -63.02 -9.11
CA ASN A 22 11.94 -61.65 -9.27
C ASN A 22 10.42 -61.47 -9.31
N ASN A 23 9.86 -61.60 -8.10
CA ASN A 23 8.64 -60.94 -7.66
C ASN A 23 8.78 -59.40 -7.71
N GLN A 24 8.90 -58.82 -8.91
CA GLN A 24 8.90 -57.37 -9.13
C GLN A 24 7.49 -56.90 -9.51
N LYS A 25 6.65 -56.79 -8.47
CA LYS A 25 5.35 -56.11 -8.57
C LYS A 25 5.59 -54.60 -8.70
N ASP A 26 5.95 -54.15 -9.90
CA ASP A 26 6.18 -52.75 -10.24
C ASP A 26 4.90 -51.93 -9.99
N SER A 27 4.78 -51.38 -8.79
CA SER A 27 3.86 -50.30 -8.50
C SER A 27 4.33 -49.08 -9.29
N ARG A 28 3.81 -48.93 -10.52
CA ARG A 28 4.03 -47.76 -11.37
C ARG A 28 3.44 -46.52 -10.67
N LYS A 29 4.22 -45.93 -9.77
CA LYS A 29 3.95 -44.61 -9.21
C LYS A 29 3.92 -43.66 -10.40
N SER A 30 2.75 -43.09 -10.68
CA SER A 30 2.58 -42.14 -11.77
C SER A 30 3.59 -41.00 -11.62
N PRO A 31 4.22 -40.53 -12.71
CA PRO A 31 5.18 -39.44 -12.64
C PRO A 31 4.47 -38.22 -12.03
N SER A 32 5.00 -37.72 -10.91
CA SER A 32 4.32 -36.67 -10.12
C SER A 32 4.44 -35.32 -10.81
N LEU A 33 3.54 -35.06 -11.75
CA LEU A 33 3.42 -33.81 -12.52
C LEU A 33 3.28 -32.57 -11.61
N ILE A 34 2.83 -32.76 -10.37
CA ILE A 34 2.73 -31.73 -9.32
C ILE A 34 4.08 -31.00 -9.13
N LYS A 35 5.21 -31.71 -9.15
CA LYS A 35 6.54 -31.08 -8.94
C LYS A 35 6.96 -30.11 -10.07
N PRO A 36 7.00 -30.51 -11.35
CA PRO A 36 7.33 -29.57 -12.43
C PRO A 36 6.27 -28.46 -12.59
N ILE A 37 4.99 -28.73 -12.34
CA ILE A 37 3.94 -27.70 -12.34
C ILE A 37 4.20 -26.67 -11.24
N LEU A 38 4.48 -27.10 -10.00
CA LEU A 38 4.80 -26.20 -8.88
C LEU A 38 6.07 -25.38 -9.18
N GLN A 39 7.11 -26.00 -9.74
CA GLN A 39 8.34 -25.30 -10.11
C GLN A 39 8.11 -24.28 -11.24
N ALA A 40 7.30 -24.61 -12.25
CA ALA A 40 6.93 -23.67 -13.30
C ALA A 40 6.09 -22.50 -12.77
N ILE A 41 5.17 -22.75 -11.82
CA ILE A 41 4.40 -21.69 -11.14
C ILE A 41 5.34 -20.77 -10.35
N VAL A 42 6.26 -21.32 -9.55
CA VAL A 42 7.23 -20.53 -8.77
C VAL A 42 8.13 -19.69 -9.69
N LEU A 43 8.64 -20.27 -10.79
CA LEU A 43 9.43 -19.52 -11.77
C LEU A 43 8.61 -18.44 -12.50
N SER A 44 7.33 -18.70 -12.78
CA SER A 44 6.42 -17.72 -13.39
C SER A 44 6.12 -16.55 -12.44
N ILE A 45 5.95 -16.83 -11.15
CA ILE A 45 5.78 -15.81 -10.10
C ILE A 45 7.06 -14.98 -9.98
N ILE A 46 8.24 -15.61 -9.90
CA ILE A 46 9.53 -14.91 -9.85
C ILE A 46 9.73 -14.05 -11.11
N ALA A 47 9.43 -14.58 -12.30
CA ALA A 47 9.53 -13.85 -13.56
C ALA A 47 8.55 -12.66 -13.62
N PHE A 48 7.33 -12.79 -13.10
CA PHE A 48 6.35 -11.71 -12.99
C PHE A 48 6.87 -10.59 -12.07
N PHE A 49 7.44 -10.95 -10.92
CA PHE A 49 8.06 -9.98 -9.99
C PHE A 49 9.30 -9.30 -10.58
N LEU A 50 10.19 -10.04 -11.25
CA LEU A 50 11.37 -9.49 -11.93
C LEU A 50 10.99 -8.58 -13.10
N THR A 51 9.99 -8.96 -13.90
CA THR A 51 9.47 -8.14 -15.01
C THR A 51 8.86 -6.85 -14.48
N SER A 52 8.11 -6.93 -13.38
CA SER A 52 7.58 -5.77 -12.67
C SER A 52 8.69 -4.80 -12.23
N TYR A 53 9.76 -5.35 -11.63
CA TYR A 53 10.92 -4.59 -11.18
C TYR A 53 11.69 -3.93 -12.34
N LEU A 54 11.89 -4.64 -13.46
CA LEU A 54 12.56 -4.11 -14.65
C LEU A 54 11.76 -3.01 -15.37
N ILE A 55 10.43 -3.00 -15.28
CA ILE A 55 9.56 -2.01 -15.95
C ILE A 55 9.24 -0.82 -15.04
N THR A 56 9.10 -1.04 -13.72
CA THR A 56 8.54 -0.04 -12.79
C THR A 56 9.45 0.34 -11.62
N GLU A 57 10.62 -0.28 -11.50
CA GLU A 57 11.50 -0.24 -10.31
C GLU A 57 10.81 -0.71 -9.01
N THR A 58 9.63 -1.33 -9.10
CA THR A 58 8.85 -1.84 -7.98
C THR A 58 8.47 -3.29 -8.18
N TRP A 59 8.31 -4.02 -7.07
CA TRP A 59 7.89 -5.42 -7.09
C TRP A 59 6.38 -5.58 -7.33
N THR A 60 5.57 -4.52 -7.15
CA THR A 60 4.10 -4.58 -7.13
C THR A 60 3.44 -3.87 -8.31
N TRP A 61 4.09 -3.78 -9.48
CA TRP A 61 3.57 -3.12 -10.69
C TRP A 61 3.15 -1.65 -10.46
N GLY A 62 3.92 -0.92 -9.66
CA GLY A 62 3.63 0.45 -9.26
C GLY A 62 2.41 0.59 -8.32
N TYR A 63 1.79 -0.51 -7.89
CA TYR A 63 0.62 -0.49 -7.01
C TYR A 63 1.00 0.01 -5.62
N LYS A 64 0.49 1.21 -5.29
CA LYS A 64 0.67 1.89 -4.00
C LYS A 64 -0.66 1.88 -3.25
N ASN A 65 -0.78 1.03 -2.23
CA ASN A 65 -1.91 1.03 -1.31
C ASN A 65 -1.45 1.29 0.14
N LYS A 66 -2.41 1.55 1.06
CA LYS A 66 -2.14 1.84 2.49
C LYS A 66 -1.31 0.76 3.21
N TYR A 67 -1.28 -0.47 2.69
CA TYR A 67 -0.56 -1.61 3.24
C TYR A 67 0.84 -1.83 2.61
N THR A 68 1.09 -1.37 1.38
CA THR A 68 2.40 -1.49 0.71
C THR A 68 3.49 -0.62 1.33
N ASN A 69 3.13 0.46 2.02
CA ASN A 69 4.08 1.32 2.73
C ASN A 69 4.36 0.75 4.14
N TRP A 70 5.52 0.12 4.32
CA TRP A 70 5.96 -0.44 5.62
C TRP A 70 5.89 0.57 6.78
N ARG A 71 6.04 1.88 6.49
CA ARG A 71 5.96 2.96 7.49
C ARG A 71 4.58 3.16 8.10
N ASN A 72 3.55 2.51 7.56
CA ASN A 72 2.18 2.52 8.07
C ASN A 72 1.93 1.38 9.08
N TRP A 73 2.85 0.40 9.19
CA TRP A 73 2.74 -0.75 10.10
C TRP A 73 3.45 -0.53 11.44
N ILE A 74 4.21 0.56 11.58
CA ILE A 74 4.93 0.90 12.80
C ILE A 74 4.13 1.97 13.55
N PRO A 75 3.73 1.73 14.82
CA PRO A 75 3.05 2.74 15.61
C PRO A 75 4.00 3.92 15.86
N ARG A 76 3.64 5.09 15.36
CA ARG A 76 4.36 6.34 15.63
C ARG A 76 3.81 6.97 16.90
N ARG A 77 4.68 7.68 17.64
CA ARG A 77 4.21 8.64 18.64
C ARG A 77 3.52 9.79 17.89
N GLU A 78 2.25 10.04 18.19
CA GLU A 78 1.57 11.25 17.72
C GLU A 78 2.26 12.49 18.30
N ILE A 79 2.54 13.47 17.45
CA ILE A 79 3.15 14.75 17.80
C ILE A 79 2.05 15.78 18.00
N ILE A 80 2.13 16.54 19.09
CA ILE A 80 1.27 17.70 19.32
C ILE A 80 2.02 18.93 18.76
N PHE A 81 1.38 19.67 17.85
CA PHE A 81 1.93 20.88 17.24
C PHE A 81 1.15 22.13 17.71
N THR A 82 1.81 23.28 17.84
CA THR A 82 1.11 24.58 17.78
C THR A 82 0.88 25.01 16.32
N GLU A 83 0.06 26.04 16.09
CA GLU A 83 -0.14 26.60 14.74
C GLU A 83 1.18 27.14 14.14
N GLU A 84 2.05 27.77 14.95
CA GLU A 84 3.36 28.30 14.55
C GLU A 84 4.40 27.19 14.31
N GLU A 85 4.23 26.02 14.92
CA GLU A 85 5.04 24.84 14.62
C GLU A 85 4.59 24.16 13.34
N LEU A 86 3.27 24.02 13.13
CA LEU A 86 2.70 23.46 11.91
C LEU A 86 3.07 24.33 10.70
N ALA A 87 3.07 25.65 10.83
CA ALA A 87 3.44 26.61 9.78
C ALA A 87 4.85 26.44 9.20
N LYS A 88 5.75 25.74 9.89
CA LYS A 88 7.11 25.42 9.41
C LYS A 88 7.12 24.34 8.32
N TYR A 89 6.01 23.62 8.15
CA TYR A 89 5.86 22.48 7.23
C TYR A 89 4.99 22.84 6.01
N ASP A 90 5.12 24.08 5.52
CA ASP A 90 4.42 24.63 4.35
C ASP A 90 4.97 24.13 2.99
N GLY A 91 6.05 23.34 3.00
CA GLY A 91 6.71 22.87 1.79
C GLY A 91 7.50 23.93 1.03
N SER A 92 7.87 25.05 1.68
CA SER A 92 8.81 26.04 1.15
C SER A 92 10.26 25.58 1.22
N ASP A 93 10.66 24.91 2.32
CA ASP A 93 11.95 24.23 2.47
C ASP A 93 11.88 22.84 1.79
N PRO A 94 12.78 22.53 0.83
CA PRO A 94 12.78 21.22 0.18
C PRO A 94 13.18 20.06 1.10
N ASN A 95 13.82 20.32 2.25
CA ASN A 95 14.32 19.32 3.21
C ASN A 95 13.28 18.92 4.26
N LEU A 96 12.26 19.76 4.49
CA LEU A 96 11.19 19.49 5.44
C LEU A 96 10.03 18.70 4.79
N PRO A 97 9.30 17.87 5.56
CA PRO A 97 8.04 17.29 5.11
C PRO A 97 6.97 18.37 4.98
N ILE A 98 5.89 18.05 4.26
CA ILE A 98 4.74 18.93 4.05
C ILE A 98 3.59 18.40 4.90
N TYR A 99 3.08 19.21 5.82
CA TYR A 99 1.99 18.84 6.72
C TYR A 99 0.73 19.66 6.43
N ILE A 100 -0.44 19.07 6.69
CA ILE A 100 -1.76 19.74 6.66
C ILE A 100 -2.53 19.30 7.90
N ALA A 101 -3.24 20.22 8.54
CA ALA A 101 -4.24 19.90 9.55
C ALA A 101 -5.65 19.89 8.96
N MET A 102 -6.44 18.90 9.40
CA MET A 102 -7.83 18.68 9.02
C MET A 102 -8.56 18.11 10.24
N ASN A 103 -9.61 18.80 10.68
CA ASN A 103 -10.34 18.50 11.91
C ASN A 103 -9.43 18.40 13.15
N GLY A 104 -8.36 19.20 13.21
CA GLY A 104 -7.33 19.14 14.26
C GLY A 104 -6.36 17.95 14.16
N GLU A 105 -6.57 16.98 13.26
CA GLU A 105 -5.61 15.90 12.97
C GLU A 105 -4.58 16.37 11.94
N VAL A 106 -3.29 16.11 12.18
CA VAL A 106 -2.17 16.53 11.30
C VAL A 106 -1.68 15.36 10.46
N PHE A 107 -1.59 15.56 9.15
CA PHE A 107 -1.24 14.55 8.16
C PHE A 107 0.03 14.90 7.37
N ASP A 108 0.88 13.91 7.13
CA ASP A 108 2.03 14.01 6.22
C ASP A 108 1.57 13.82 4.78
N VAL A 109 1.66 14.90 4.00
CA VAL A 109 1.28 14.97 2.59
C VAL A 109 2.49 15.16 1.68
N THR A 110 3.71 14.84 2.16
CA THR A 110 4.98 15.02 1.40
C THR A 110 5.01 14.20 0.10
N SER A 111 4.33 13.06 0.06
CA SER A 111 4.11 12.25 -1.16
C SER A 111 3.20 12.92 -2.19
N GLY A 112 2.47 13.96 -1.79
CA GLY A 112 1.64 14.85 -2.61
C GLY A 112 2.32 16.19 -2.93
N LYS A 113 3.67 16.27 -2.95
CA LYS A 113 4.43 17.52 -3.16
C LYS A 113 4.06 18.29 -4.45
N GLN A 114 3.59 17.60 -5.49
CA GLN A 114 3.02 18.18 -6.71
C GLN A 114 1.72 18.97 -6.49
N TYR A 115 0.97 18.68 -5.42
CA TYR A 115 -0.28 19.33 -5.05
C TYR A 115 -0.07 20.41 -3.98
N TYR A 116 0.67 20.08 -2.91
CA TYR A 116 0.77 20.93 -1.72
C TYR A 116 2.12 21.65 -1.56
N GLY A 117 3.15 21.28 -2.32
CA GLY A 117 4.43 21.99 -2.30
C GLY A 117 4.34 23.37 -2.98
N LYS A 118 5.41 24.17 -2.84
CA LYS A 118 5.51 25.58 -3.30
C LYS A 118 4.99 25.89 -4.72
N SER A 119 5.05 24.94 -5.67
CA SER A 119 4.53 25.09 -7.04
C SER A 119 3.11 24.56 -7.25
N GLY A 120 2.60 23.70 -6.35
CA GLY A 120 1.34 22.99 -6.49
C GLY A 120 0.10 23.88 -6.37
N GLY A 121 -1.05 23.36 -6.80
CA GLY A 121 -2.33 24.08 -6.81
C GLY A 121 -3.00 24.24 -5.44
N TYR A 122 -2.64 23.40 -4.47
CA TYR A 122 -3.22 23.35 -3.11
C TYR A 122 -2.25 23.84 -2.02
N ARG A 123 -1.16 24.53 -2.41
CA ARG A 123 -0.07 24.97 -1.51
C ARG A 123 -0.53 25.81 -0.31
N PHE A 124 -1.67 26.49 -0.42
CA PHE A 124 -2.23 27.34 0.63
C PHE A 124 -2.70 26.56 1.87
N PHE A 125 -2.96 25.26 1.74
CA PHE A 125 -3.30 24.38 2.87
C PHE A 125 -2.07 23.92 3.66
N ALA A 126 -0.87 23.96 3.06
CA ALA A 126 0.34 23.45 3.69
C ALA A 126 0.72 24.29 4.92
N GLY A 127 1.09 23.61 6.00
CA GLY A 127 1.45 24.19 7.29
C GLY A 127 0.28 24.80 8.08
N LYS A 128 -0.98 24.48 7.76
CA LYS A 128 -2.17 25.10 8.39
C LYS A 128 -3.30 24.10 8.63
N ASP A 129 -4.24 24.46 9.51
CA ASP A 129 -5.57 23.83 9.48
C ASP A 129 -6.39 24.44 8.35
N ALA A 130 -6.94 23.55 7.52
CA ALA A 130 -7.66 23.89 6.30
C ALA A 130 -9.16 23.59 6.39
N SER A 131 -9.67 23.13 7.53
CA SER A 131 -10.99 22.50 7.69
C SER A 131 -12.11 23.38 7.15
N ARG A 132 -12.17 24.65 7.54
CA ARG A 132 -13.17 25.60 7.06
C ARG A 132 -13.03 25.87 5.55
N ALA A 133 -11.81 26.04 5.04
CA ALA A 133 -11.56 26.32 3.62
C ALA A 133 -11.97 25.17 2.69
N TYR A 134 -11.82 23.91 3.12
CA TYR A 134 -12.21 22.74 2.32
C TYR A 134 -13.69 22.74 1.95
N VAL A 135 -14.57 23.07 2.90
CA VAL A 135 -16.04 22.97 2.72
C VAL A 135 -16.71 24.30 2.35
N THR A 136 -15.95 25.39 2.28
CA THR A 136 -16.43 26.72 1.82
C THR A 136 -15.82 27.17 0.49
N GLY A 137 -14.77 26.49 0.00
CA GLY A 137 -14.00 26.90 -1.18
C GLY A 137 -13.08 28.11 -0.96
N CYS A 138 -13.10 28.74 0.22
CA CYS A 138 -12.39 29.98 0.50
C CYS A 138 -10.92 29.76 0.88
N PHE A 139 -10.15 29.23 -0.07
CA PHE A 139 -8.78 28.76 0.06
C PHE A 139 -7.72 29.82 0.48
N GLN A 140 -8.10 31.10 0.57
CA GLN A 140 -7.22 32.18 1.04
C GLN A 140 -7.62 32.75 2.41
N THR A 141 -8.92 32.82 2.71
CA THR A 141 -9.46 33.49 3.91
C THR A 141 -9.93 32.53 5.00
N HIS A 142 -10.26 31.28 4.67
CA HIS A 142 -10.79 30.28 5.61
C HIS A 142 -9.76 29.22 6.02
N LEU A 143 -8.47 29.56 6.00
CA LEU A 143 -7.37 28.72 6.48
C LEU A 143 -7.32 28.79 8.02
N THR A 144 -8.35 28.22 8.66
CA THR A 144 -8.61 28.30 10.10
C THR A 144 -9.43 27.11 10.58
N HIS A 145 -9.27 26.79 11.86
CA HIS A 145 -10.05 25.81 12.61
C HIS A 145 -11.45 26.32 13.03
N ASP A 146 -11.82 27.58 12.73
CA ASP A 146 -13.14 28.13 13.08
C ASP A 146 -14.29 27.50 12.25
N LEU A 147 -15.04 26.61 12.89
CA LEU A 147 -16.19 25.93 12.28
C LEU A 147 -17.53 26.66 12.50
N ARG A 148 -17.56 27.83 13.15
CA ARG A 148 -18.80 28.59 13.42
C ARG A 148 -19.47 29.02 12.12
N GLY A 149 -20.80 28.91 12.08
CA GLY A 149 -21.62 29.33 10.93
C GLY A 149 -21.54 28.41 9.70
N LEU A 150 -20.88 27.25 9.80
CA LEU A 150 -20.97 26.19 8.78
C LEU A 150 -22.29 25.41 8.94
N THR A 151 -22.81 24.85 7.84
CA THR A 151 -24.01 24.00 7.89
C THR A 151 -23.70 22.58 8.39
N PRO A 152 -24.69 21.79 8.86
CA PRO A 152 -24.46 20.40 9.27
C PRO A 152 -23.85 19.52 8.18
N GLU A 153 -24.17 19.79 6.92
CA GLU A 153 -23.60 19.13 5.73
C GLU A 153 -22.12 19.47 5.60
N GLN A 154 -21.75 20.75 5.72
CA GLN A 154 -20.34 21.18 5.70
C GLN A 154 -19.53 20.58 6.86
N ILE A 155 -20.11 20.47 8.06
CA ILE A 155 -19.46 19.79 9.20
C ILE A 155 -19.23 18.30 8.90
N LYS A 156 -20.21 17.62 8.28
CA LYS A 156 -20.06 16.23 7.81
C LYS A 156 -18.97 16.10 6.75
N ASP A 157 -18.85 17.06 5.83
CA ASP A 157 -17.85 17.04 4.78
C ASP A 157 -16.41 17.26 5.30
N ILE A 158 -16.22 17.99 6.40
CA ILE A 158 -14.93 18.03 7.10
C ILE A 158 -14.52 16.62 7.55
N GLU A 159 -15.43 15.84 8.11
CA GLU A 159 -15.15 14.47 8.54
C GLU A 159 -14.97 13.49 7.36
N ASN A 160 -15.63 13.74 6.22
CA ASN A 160 -15.35 13.06 4.96
C ASN A 160 -13.90 13.33 4.48
N TRP A 161 -13.45 14.59 4.53
CA TRP A 161 -12.08 14.97 4.19
C TRP A 161 -11.03 14.43 5.19
N ALA A 162 -11.31 14.45 6.49
CA ALA A 162 -10.47 13.82 7.52
C ALA A 162 -10.33 12.31 7.26
N SER A 163 -11.43 11.64 6.94
CA SER A 163 -11.44 10.21 6.58
C SER A 163 -10.62 9.93 5.31
N PHE A 164 -10.75 10.77 4.27
CA PHE A 164 -9.90 10.68 3.07
C PHE A 164 -8.41 10.73 3.44
N TYR A 165 -7.98 11.64 4.32
CA TYR A 165 -6.58 11.73 4.75
C TYR A 165 -6.12 10.55 5.61
N ARG A 166 -6.98 10.04 6.51
CA ARG A 166 -6.69 8.85 7.35
C ARG A 166 -6.56 7.56 6.52
N ASP A 167 -7.33 7.40 5.45
CA ASP A 167 -7.33 6.21 4.60
C ASP A 167 -6.55 6.35 3.29
N HIS A 168 -5.96 7.51 3.03
CA HIS A 168 -5.12 7.71 1.85
C HIS A 168 -3.94 6.72 1.81
N HIS A 169 -3.70 6.16 0.64
CA HIS A 169 -2.70 5.12 0.44
C HIS A 169 -1.25 5.58 0.71
N SER A 170 -0.98 6.88 0.60
CA SER A 170 0.37 7.47 0.65
C SER A 170 0.50 8.68 1.58
N TYR A 171 -0.57 9.08 2.28
CA TYR A 171 -0.49 10.01 3.42
C TYR A 171 -0.62 9.21 4.72
N TYR A 172 -0.27 9.83 5.86
CA TYR A 172 -0.49 9.23 7.18
C TYR A 172 -0.60 10.33 8.24
N LYS A 173 -1.36 10.05 9.31
CA LYS A 173 -1.40 10.92 10.48
C LYS A 173 -0.02 10.97 11.16
N VAL A 174 0.43 12.16 11.53
CA VAL A 174 1.64 12.40 12.36
C VAL A 174 1.29 12.89 13.76
N GLY A 175 0.07 13.40 13.97
CA GLY A 175 -0.45 13.72 15.29
C GLY A 175 -1.61 14.70 15.23
N THR A 176 -1.61 15.72 16.08
CA THR A 176 -2.68 16.72 16.21
C THR A 176 -2.13 18.12 16.39
N VAL A 177 -2.94 19.13 16.06
CA VAL A 177 -2.63 20.54 16.29
C VAL A 177 -3.48 21.08 17.44
N VAL A 178 -2.87 21.87 18.31
CA VAL A 178 -3.53 22.60 19.40
C VAL A 178 -3.78 24.03 18.96
N HIS A 179 -5.05 24.42 19.00
CA HIS A 179 -5.52 25.73 18.59
C HIS A 179 -5.75 26.66 19.80
N PRO A 180 -5.52 27.97 19.66
CA PRO A 180 -5.96 28.95 20.66
C PRO A 180 -7.51 28.99 20.73
N PRO A 181 -8.11 29.27 21.90
CA PRO A 181 -9.56 29.34 22.02
C PRO A 181 -10.13 30.53 21.23
N ILE A 182 -11.13 30.25 20.38
CA ILE A 182 -11.86 31.28 19.63
C ILE A 182 -12.74 32.07 20.59
N ASP A 183 -12.61 33.40 20.60
CA ASP A 183 -13.56 34.28 21.30
C ASP A 183 -14.95 34.15 20.65
N PRO A 184 -16.00 33.75 21.39
CA PRO A 184 -17.36 33.64 20.85
C PRO A 184 -17.89 34.94 20.23
N ASN A 185 -17.41 36.10 20.68
CA ASN A 185 -17.83 37.42 20.22
C ASN A 185 -17.07 37.89 18.96
N SER A 186 -15.97 37.22 18.60
CA SER A 186 -15.22 37.52 17.39
C SER A 186 -16.08 37.27 16.14
N PRO A 187 -15.98 38.12 15.10
CA PRO A 187 -16.77 37.94 13.88
C PRO A 187 -16.42 36.62 13.19
N ILE A 188 -17.46 35.88 12.78
CA ILE A 188 -17.31 34.65 12.00
C ILE A 188 -16.66 35.00 10.64
N PRO A 189 -15.68 34.22 10.14
CA PRO A 189 -15.02 34.52 8.87
C PRO A 189 -16.04 34.60 7.70
N PRO A 190 -16.07 35.71 6.95
CA PRO A 190 -17.11 35.99 5.95
C PRO A 190 -16.89 35.21 4.65
N PRO A 191 -17.96 34.85 3.91
CA PRO A 191 -17.85 34.22 2.60
C PRO A 191 -16.99 35.03 1.63
N CYS A 192 -16.13 34.33 0.89
CA CYS A 192 -15.32 34.90 -0.19
C CYS A 192 -16.10 34.99 -1.51
N GLU A 193 -15.62 35.82 -2.44
CA GLU A 193 -16.11 35.80 -3.82
C GLU A 193 -15.84 34.43 -4.46
N GLY A 194 -16.86 33.84 -5.10
CA GLY A 194 -16.78 32.49 -5.65
C GLY A 194 -16.89 31.35 -4.63
N ALA A 195 -17.20 31.63 -3.36
CA ALA A 195 -17.54 30.61 -2.37
C ALA A 195 -18.66 29.70 -2.89
N SER A 196 -18.32 28.45 -3.19
CA SER A 196 -19.28 27.44 -3.61
C SER A 196 -19.48 26.44 -2.48
N ALA A 197 -20.73 26.18 -2.14
CA ALA A 197 -21.09 24.91 -1.52
C ALA A 197 -20.70 23.82 -2.53
N GLN A 198 -19.74 22.97 -2.19
CA GLN A 198 -19.36 21.85 -3.05
C GLN A 198 -20.58 20.95 -3.19
N LYS A 199 -21.09 20.79 -4.42
CA LYS A 199 -22.20 19.89 -4.69
C LYS A 199 -21.70 18.45 -4.61
N SER A 200 -22.27 17.70 -3.66
CA SER A 200 -22.23 16.24 -3.58
C SER A 200 -22.81 15.58 -4.82
#